data_AF-A0A433EGC1-F1
#
_entry.id   AF-A0A433EGC1-F1
#
_cell.length_a   1.000
_cell.length_b   1.000
_cell.length_c   1.000
_cell.angle_alpha   90.00
_cell.angle_beta   90.00
_cell.angle_gamma   90.00
#
_symmetry.space_group_name_H-M   'P 1'
#
loop_
_entity.id
_entity.type
_entity.pdbx_description
1 polymer ?
#
loop_
_entity_poly.entity_id
_entity_poly.type
_entity_poly.pdbx_seq_one_letter_code
_entity_poly.pdbx_strand_id
1 'polypeptide(L)'
;MHILTGILVFLHIIGASLIIGMWVAHFRTPKVLPGQFHASLLMLVTGLILVGIAEMSGGVNHIKIAVKILLALGVAIAAFIGQRKHKAGEPISTGLAHAVGGLAVINVAVATIWH
;
A
#
# COMPACT_ATOMS: atom_id res chain seq x y z
N MET A 1 -16.90 -13.31 12.85
CA MET A 1 -15.74 -13.22 11.92
C MET A 1 -16.03 -12.41 10.65
N HIS A 2 -17.22 -12.51 10.03
CA HIS A 2 -17.51 -11.83 8.76
C HIS A 2 -17.49 -10.29 8.82
N ILE A 3 -18.09 -9.68 9.85
CA ILE A 3 -18.13 -8.21 9.96
C ILE A 3 -16.71 -7.63 10.14
N LEU A 4 -15.90 -8.20 11.04
CA LEU A 4 -14.52 -7.78 11.25
C LEU A 4 -13.69 -7.89 9.97
N THR A 5 -13.76 -9.04 9.30
CA THR A 5 -13.03 -9.27 8.02
C THR A 5 -13.48 -8.26 6.96
N GLY A 6 -14.79 -8.00 6.85
CA GLY A 6 -15.34 -7.00 5.94
C GLY A 6 -14.82 -5.58 6.23
N ILE A 7 -14.78 -5.18 7.50
CA ILE A 7 -14.21 -3.89 7.92
C ILE A 7 -12.72 -3.80 7.58
N LEU A 8 -11.95 -4.86 7.84
CA LEU A 8 -10.52 -4.89 7.54
C LEU A 8 -10.25 -4.79 6.03
N VAL A 9 -10.99 -5.53 5.21
CA VAL A 9 -10.90 -5.44 3.75
C VAL A 9 -11.29 -4.04 3.26
N PHE A 10 -12.36 -3.47 3.80
CA PHE A 10 -12.77 -2.10 3.48
C PHE A 10 -11.65 -1.10 3.77
N LEU A 11 -11.08 -1.11 4.99
CA LEU A 11 -9.99 -0.22 5.37
C LEU A 11 -8.73 -0.45 4.53
N HIS A 12 -8.42 -1.70 4.19
CA HIS A 12 -7.30 -2.06 3.32
C HIS A 12 -7.43 -1.43 1.93
N ILE A 13 -8.63 -1.53 1.33
CA ILE A 13 -8.94 -0.96 0.02
C ILE A 13 -8.91 0.58 0.07
N ILE A 14 -9.44 1.19 1.12
CA ILE A 14 -9.37 2.65 1.32
C ILE A 14 -7.91 3.10 1.40
N GLY A 15 -7.06 2.40 2.16
CA GLY A 15 -5.63 2.68 2.23
C GLY A 15 -4.96 2.65 0.84
N ALA A 16 -5.17 1.59 0.07
CA ALA A 16 -4.63 1.48 -1.29
C ALA A 16 -5.15 2.59 -2.21
N SER A 17 -6.46 2.88 -2.14
CA SER A 17 -7.13 3.89 -2.98
C SER A 17 -6.62 5.30 -2.69
N LEU A 18 -6.34 5.63 -1.42
CA LEU A 18 -5.75 6.90 -1.03
C LEU A 18 -4.34 7.07 -1.61
N ILE A 19 -3.50 6.03 -1.53
CA ILE A 19 -2.13 6.07 -2.07
C ILE A 19 -2.16 6.30 -3.58
N ILE A 20 -2.97 5.51 -4.30
CA ILE A 20 -3.08 5.55 -5.75
C ILE A 20 -3.74 6.87 -6.19
N GLY A 21 -4.83 7.29 -5.54
CA GLY A 21 -5.55 8.52 -5.86
C GLY A 21 -4.69 9.77 -5.72
N MET A 22 -3.93 9.88 -4.61
CA MET A 22 -2.99 10.99 -4.42
C MET A 22 -1.87 10.99 -5.46
N TRP A 23 -1.39 9.80 -5.84
CA TRP A 23 -0.37 9.65 -6.89
C TRP A 23 -0.91 10.05 -8.26
N VAL A 24 -2.09 9.57 -8.65
CA VAL A 24 -2.73 9.93 -9.94
C VAL A 24 -2.99 11.43 -10.01
N ALA A 25 -3.45 12.05 -8.91
CA ALA A 25 -3.67 13.49 -8.83
C ALA A 25 -2.38 14.31 -9.06
N HIS A 26 -1.21 13.73 -8.78
CA HIS A 26 0.10 14.37 -8.90
C HIS A 26 1.02 13.65 -9.89
N PHE A 27 0.44 12.92 -10.85
CA PHE A 27 1.20 12.03 -11.72
C PHE A 27 2.25 12.78 -12.56
N ARG A 28 1.87 13.94 -13.09
CA ARG A 28 2.76 14.82 -13.88
C ARG A 28 3.58 15.81 -13.04
N THR A 29 3.28 15.90 -11.75
CA THR A 29 3.91 16.83 -10.80
C THR A 29 4.38 16.05 -9.58
N PRO A 30 5.49 15.30 -9.68
CA PRO A 30 5.91 14.31 -8.70
C PRO A 30 5.90 14.86 -7.27
N LYS A 31 4.93 14.40 -6.47
CA LYS A 31 4.81 14.71 -5.04
C LYS A 31 4.53 13.43 -4.28
N VAL A 32 5.04 13.38 -3.06
CA VAL A 32 4.63 12.38 -2.06
C VAL A 32 4.04 13.15 -0.90
N LEU A 33 2.72 13.02 -0.73
CA LEU A 33 2.00 13.70 0.34
C LEU A 33 2.17 12.92 1.65
N PRO A 34 2.26 13.59 2.82
CA PRO A 34 2.35 12.91 4.11
C PRO A 34 1.22 11.90 4.36
N GLY A 35 0.04 12.13 3.78
CA GLY A 35 -1.09 11.20 3.86
C GLY A 35 -0.79 9.83 3.24
N GLN A 36 0.08 9.74 2.22
CA GLN A 36 0.40 8.46 1.57
C GLN A 36 1.15 7.50 2.50
N PHE A 37 1.97 8.02 3.42
CA PHE A 37 2.63 7.19 4.41
C PHE A 37 1.62 6.57 5.40
N HIS A 38 0.71 7.39 5.95
CA HIS A 38 -0.32 6.90 6.87
C HIS A 38 -1.25 5.89 6.18
N ALA A 39 -1.63 6.14 4.93
CA ALA A 39 -2.42 5.21 4.12
C ALA A 39 -1.67 3.89 3.85
N SER A 40 -0.35 3.94 3.64
CA SER A 40 0.48 2.74 3.48
C SER A 40 0.54 1.90 4.75
N LEU A 41 0.61 2.54 5.93
CA LEU A 41 0.57 1.84 7.21
C LEU A 41 -0.80 1.21 7.46
N LEU A 42 -1.89 1.94 7.16
CA LEU A 42 -3.24 1.39 7.25
C LEU A 42 -3.39 0.13 6.39
N MET A 43 -2.96 0.21 5.12
CA MET A 43 -2.96 -0.93 4.21
C MET A 43 -2.11 -2.09 4.73
N LEU A 44 -0.90 -1.81 5.22
CA LEU A 44 0.02 -2.85 5.70
C LEU A 44 -0.53 -3.57 6.95
N VAL A 45 -0.98 -2.82 7.95
CA VAL A 45 -1.51 -3.39 9.20
C VAL A 45 -2.77 -4.19 8.94
N THR A 46 -3.74 -3.64 8.20
CA THR A 46 -4.96 -4.37 7.84
C THR A 46 -4.65 -5.63 7.02
N GLY A 47 -3.69 -5.56 6.10
CA GLY A 47 -3.25 -6.70 5.30
C GLY A 47 -2.63 -7.82 6.14
N LEU A 48 -1.77 -7.49 7.11
CA LEU A 48 -1.18 -8.48 8.02
C LEU A 48 -2.23 -9.16 8.90
N ILE A 49 -3.21 -8.40 9.40
CA ILE A 49 -4.32 -8.97 10.19
C ILE A 49 -5.15 -9.92 9.31
N LEU A 50 -5.46 -9.53 8.06
CA LEU A 50 -6.19 -10.38 7.12
C LEU A 50 -5.43 -11.68 6.79
N VAL A 51 -4.11 -11.62 6.66
CA VAL A 51 -3.27 -12.82 6.52
C VAL A 51 -3.41 -13.70 7.76
N GLY A 52 -3.26 -13.14 8.97
CA GLY A 52 -3.42 -13.90 10.21
C GLY A 52 -4.78 -14.61 10.33
N ILE A 53 -5.87 -13.96 9.89
CA ILE A 53 -7.19 -14.58 9.83
C ILE A 53 -7.24 -15.69 8.77
N ALA A 54 -6.67 -15.47 7.58
CA ALA A 54 -6.67 -16.45 6.50
C ALA A 54 -5.87 -17.72 6.83
N GLU A 55 -4.77 -17.58 7.58
CA GLU A 55 -3.97 -18.71 8.08
C GLU A 55 -4.81 -19.66 8.96
N MET A 56 -5.78 -19.13 9.71
CA MET A 56 -6.67 -19.94 10.56
C MET A 56 -7.66 -20.80 9.75
N SER A 57 -7.95 -20.42 8.51
CA SER A 57 -8.84 -21.17 7.61
C SER A 57 -8.13 -22.18 6.70
N GLY A 58 -6.79 -22.15 6.64
CA GLY A 58 -6.00 -23.00 5.74
C GLY A 58 -6.09 -22.60 4.26
N GLY A 59 -5.26 -23.23 3.43
CA GLY A 59 -5.30 -23.05 1.96
C GLY A 59 -4.73 -21.72 1.46
N VAL A 60 -3.78 -21.11 2.18
CA VAL A 60 -3.16 -19.84 1.79
C VAL A 60 -1.99 -20.04 0.82
N ASN A 61 -1.89 -19.15 -0.17
CA ASN A 61 -0.73 -19.08 -1.04
C ASN A 61 0.36 -18.20 -0.39
N HIS A 62 1.29 -18.82 0.33
CA HIS A 62 2.36 -18.10 1.05
C HIS A 62 3.29 -17.31 0.11
N ILE A 63 3.49 -17.76 -1.14
CA ILE A 63 4.30 -17.02 -2.11
C ILE A 63 3.61 -15.71 -2.48
N LYS A 64 2.31 -15.77 -2.80
CA LYS A 64 1.49 -14.57 -3.07
C LYS A 64 1.50 -13.63 -1.87
N ILE A 65 1.37 -14.15 -0.65
CA ILE A 65 1.42 -13.34 0.58
C ILE A 65 2.79 -12.66 0.74
N ALA A 66 3.89 -13.40 0.57
CA ALA A 66 5.24 -12.86 0.69
C ALA A 66 5.48 -11.72 -0.32
N VAL A 67 5.08 -11.92 -1.59
CA VAL A 67 5.19 -10.89 -2.63
C VAL A 67 4.39 -9.63 -2.24
N LYS A 68 3.16 -9.79 -1.76
CA LYS A 68 2.33 -8.65 -1.33
C LYS A 68 2.94 -7.89 -0.15
N ILE A 69 3.51 -8.59 0.82
CA ILE A 69 4.17 -7.97 1.97
C ILE A 69 5.39 -7.17 1.50
N LEU A 70 6.22 -7.73 0.63
CA LEU A 70 7.38 -7.02 0.06
C LEU A 70 6.97 -5.76 -0.70
N LEU A 71 5.92 -5.84 -1.52
CA LEU A 71 5.39 -4.69 -2.24
C LEU A 71 4.83 -3.62 -1.28
N ALA A 72 4.05 -4.03 -0.28
CA ALA A 72 3.48 -3.13 0.72
C ALA A 72 4.58 -2.42 1.54
N LEU A 73 5.64 -3.14 1.92
CA LEU A 73 6.81 -2.56 2.58
C LEU A 73 7.55 -1.58 1.66
N GLY A 74 7.72 -1.93 0.38
CA GLY A 74 8.30 -1.02 -0.61
C GLY A 74 7.51 0.29 -0.74
N VAL A 75 6.18 0.22 -0.78
CA VAL A 75 5.30 1.39 -0.77
C VAL A 75 5.50 2.21 0.50
N ALA A 76 5.49 1.57 1.67
CA ALA A 76 5.63 2.25 2.97
C ALA A 76 6.99 2.94 3.13
N ILE A 77 8.08 2.29 2.72
CA ILE A 77 9.42 2.86 2.73
C ILE A 77 9.52 4.04 1.77
N ALA A 78 9.05 3.89 0.53
CA ALA A 78 9.05 4.97 -0.45
C ALA A 78 8.21 6.17 0.04
N ALA A 79 7.03 5.91 0.62
CA ALA A 79 6.15 6.94 1.16
C ALA A 79 6.77 7.62 2.38
N PHE A 80 7.47 6.89 3.24
CA PHE A 80 8.20 7.44 4.38
C PHE A 80 9.33 8.38 3.93
N ILE A 81 10.18 7.94 3.00
CA ILE A 81 11.26 8.76 2.43
C ILE A 81 10.66 10.01 1.78
N GLY A 82 9.62 9.84 0.96
CA GLY A 82 8.94 10.96 0.29
C GLY A 82 8.31 11.94 1.28
N GLN A 83 7.68 11.46 2.35
CA GLN A 83 7.14 12.30 3.43
C GLN A 83 8.25 13.12 4.11
N ARG A 84 9.41 12.51 4.40
CA ARG A 84 10.54 13.22 5.02
C ARG A 84 11.05 14.33 4.12
N LYS A 85 11.26 14.04 2.83
CA LYS A 85 11.66 15.03 1.83
C LYS A 85 10.65 16.17 1.70
N HIS A 86 9.36 15.83 1.62
CA HIS A 86 8.28 16.82 1.56
C HIS A 86 8.31 17.77 2.76
N LYS A 87 8.44 17.24 3.98
CA LYS A 87 8.52 18.05 5.21
C LYS A 87 9.79 18.91 5.27
N ALA A 88 10.88 18.46 4.67
CA ALA A 88 12.13 19.21 4.58
C ALA A 88 12.17 20.24 3.44
N GLY A 89 11.13 20.31 2.60
CA GLY A 89 11.13 21.18 1.41
C GLY A 89 12.08 20.71 0.31
N GLU A 90 12.54 19.45 0.36
CA GLU A 90 13.46 18.88 -0.61
C GLU A 90 12.74 18.44 -1.90
N PRO A 91 13.43 18.48 -3.05
CA PRO A 91 12.87 17.93 -4.28
C PRO A 91 12.65 16.41 -4.16
N ILE A 92 11.44 16.01 -4.56
CA ILE A 92 11.03 14.61 -4.68
C ILE A 92 11.31 14.17 -6.11
N SER A 93 12.08 13.09 -6.26
CA SER A 93 12.37 12.56 -7.59
C SER A 93 11.14 11.89 -8.19
N THR A 94 11.01 11.97 -9.51
CA THR A 94 9.96 11.29 -10.27
C THR A 94 9.89 9.81 -9.94
N GLY A 95 11.05 9.15 -9.86
CA GLY A 95 11.14 7.74 -9.51
C GLY A 95 10.59 7.42 -8.12
N LEU A 96 10.84 8.26 -7.11
CA LEU A 96 10.31 8.05 -5.77
C LEU A 96 8.79 8.19 -5.74
N ALA A 97 8.23 9.22 -6.39
CA ALA A 97 6.78 9.40 -6.47
C ALA A 97 6.08 8.24 -7.21
N HIS A 98 6.67 7.76 -8.32
CA HIS A 98 6.15 6.63 -9.07
C HIS A 98 6.36 5.29 -8.37
N ALA A 99 7.39 5.16 -7.54
CA ALA A 99 7.55 3.98 -6.68
C ALA A 99 6.39 3.86 -5.69
N VAL A 100 5.98 4.97 -5.04
CA VAL A 100 4.85 4.96 -4.09
C VAL A 100 3.56 4.49 -4.75
N GLY A 101 3.15 5.13 -5.85
CA GLY A 101 1.88 4.79 -6.51
C GLY A 101 1.95 3.53 -7.35
N GLY A 102 3.02 3.35 -8.12
CA GLY A 102 3.20 2.20 -9.01
C GLY A 102 3.30 0.88 -8.25
N LEU A 103 4.09 0.83 -7.16
CA LEU A 103 4.15 -0.37 -6.32
C LEU A 103 2.79 -0.67 -5.66
N ALA A 104 2.02 0.36 -5.29
CA ALA A 104 0.67 0.16 -4.75
C ALA A 104 -0.27 -0.44 -5.80
N VAL A 105 -0.24 0.04 -7.06
CA VAL A 105 -1.00 -0.55 -8.17
C VAL A 105 -0.60 -2.01 -8.41
N ILE A 106 0.71 -2.30 -8.46
CA ILE A 106 1.21 -3.67 -8.62
C ILE A 106 0.74 -4.55 -7.46
N ASN A 107 0.77 -4.06 -6.23
CA ASN A 107 0.29 -4.80 -5.06
C ASN A 107 -1.21 -5.14 -5.16
N VAL A 108 -2.03 -4.20 -5.65
CA VAL A 108 -3.45 -4.44 -5.93
C VAL A 108 -3.62 -5.48 -7.04
N ALA A 109 -2.86 -5.37 -8.13
CA ALA A 109 -2.90 -6.34 -9.23
C ALA A 109 -2.54 -7.75 -8.77
N VAL A 110 -1.49 -7.91 -7.95
CA VAL A 110 -1.14 -9.19 -7.33
C VAL A 110 -2.30 -9.70 -6.46
N ALA A 111 -2.97 -8.82 -5.71
CA ALA A 111 -4.10 -9.20 -4.88
C ALA A 111 -5.26 -9.79 -5.70
N THR A 112 -5.59 -9.16 -6.84
CA THR A 112 -6.83 -9.42 -7.59
C THR A 112 -6.66 -10.33 -8.79
N ILE A 113 -5.47 -10.42 -9.39
CA ILE A 113 -5.24 -11.14 -10.66
C ILE A 113 -4.52 -12.48 -10.44
N TRP A 114 -3.60 -12.58 -9.47
CA TRP A 114 -2.87 -13.83 -9.19
C TRP A 114 -3.78 -14.81 -8.43
N HIS A 115 -4.06 -15.99 -9.01
CA HIS A 115 -4.73 -17.11 -8.33
C HIS A 115 -3.77 -18.24 -7.97
#